data_AF-A0AAD1BZW9-F1
#
_entry.id   AF-A0AAD1BZW9-F1
#
_cell.length_a   1.000
_cell.length_b   1.000
_cell.length_c   1.000
_cell.angle_alpha   90.00
_cell.angle_beta   90.00
_cell.angle_gamma   90.00
#
_symmetry.space_group_name_H-M   'P 1'
#
loop_
_entity.id
_entity.type
_entity.pdbx_description
1 polymer ?
#
loop_
_entity_poly.entity_id
_entity_poly.type
_entity_poly.pdbx_seq_one_letter_code
_entity_poly.pdbx_strand_id
1 'polypeptide(L)' 'MSHTIKLDLELTPRQVRAYHRFLVAQYEHSMQLQWFDDRYRYVPAPLRTRRILDDHPALLALFRTLQAARHAVRELELH' A
#
# COMPACT_ATOMS: atom_id res chain seq x y z
N MET A 1 23.58 -2.98 -6.96
CA MET A 1 23.28 -1.54 -6.80
C MET A 1 21.77 -1.36 -6.92
N SER A 2 21.07 -1.17 -5.80
CA SER A 2 19.62 -0.89 -5.81
C SER A 2 19.43 0.60 -6.04
N HIS A 3 19.00 0.99 -7.24
CA HIS A 3 18.67 2.38 -7.54
C HIS A 3 17.28 2.69 -6.96
N THR A 4 17.17 3.76 -6.18
CA THR A 4 15.90 4.23 -5.63
C THR A 4 15.43 5.44 -6.42
N ILE A 5 14.16 5.46 -6.78
CA ILE A 5 13.50 6.58 -7.46
C ILE A 5 12.55 7.24 -6.45
N LYS A 6 12.58 8.57 -6.37
CA LYS A 6 11.58 9.36 -5.62
C LYS A 6 10.56 9.92 -6.61
N LEU A 7 9.30 9.94 -6.19
CA LEU A 7 8.19 10.53 -6.92
C LEU A 7 7.54 11.57 -6.02
N ASP A 8 7.40 12.79 -6.52
CA ASP A 8 6.75 13.89 -5.82
C ASP A 8 5.39 14.19 -6.46
N LEU A 9 4.38 14.39 -5.62
CA LEU A 9 2.99 14.58 -6.02
C LEU A 9 2.39 15.74 -5.21
N GLU A 10 1.84 16.73 -5.91
CA GLU A 10 1.09 17.82 -5.30
C GLU A 10 -0.41 17.54 -5.41
N LEU A 11 -1.09 17.48 -4.26
CA LEU A 11 -2.51 17.18 -4.18
C LEU A 11 -3.19 18.18 -3.26
N THR A 12 -4.38 18.64 -3.64
CA THR A 12 -5.24 19.40 -2.73
C THR A 12 -5.68 18.51 -1.55
N PRO A 13 -6.10 19.10 -0.41
CA PRO A 13 -6.64 18.32 0.72
C PRO A 13 -7.80 17.40 0.33
N ARG A 14 -8.65 17.83 -0.61
CA ARG A 14 -9.74 16.99 -1.14
C ARG A 14 -9.20 15.81 -1.94
N GLN A 15 -8.21 16.04 -2.81
CA GLN A 15 -7.61 14.99 -3.64
C GLN A 15 -6.87 13.95 -2.79
N VAL A 16 -6.05 14.35 -1.82
CA VAL A 16 -5.28 13.39 -1.01
C VAL A 16 -6.20 12.52 -0.14
N ARG A 17 -7.29 13.07 0.40
CA ARG A 17 -8.31 12.28 1.12
C ARG A 17 -9.01 11.27 0.21
N ALA A 18 -9.40 11.69 -0.99
CA ALA A 18 -10.02 10.79 -1.97
C ALA A 18 -9.03 9.72 -2.45
N TYR A 19 -7.79 10.10 -2.69
CA TYR A 19 -6.74 9.21 -3.15
C TYR A 19 -6.36 8.19 -2.08
N HIS A 20 -6.25 8.58 -0.81
CA HIS A 20 -6.06 7.64 0.30
C HIS A 20 -7.16 6.58 0.33
N ARG A 21 -8.45 6.96 0.22
CA ARG A 21 -9.56 5.99 0.17
C ARG A 21 -9.46 5.06 -1.03
N PHE A 22 -9.10 5.58 -2.20
CA PHE A 22 -8.86 4.78 -3.39
C PHE A 22 -7.72 3.76 -3.16
N LEU A 23 -6.59 4.20 -2.60
CA LEU A 23 -5.44 3.35 -2.32
C LEU A 23 -5.76 2.24 -1.31
N VAL A 24 -6.57 2.53 -0.28
CA VAL A 24 -7.07 1.51 0.66
C VAL A 24 -7.83 0.43 -0.10
N ALA A 25 -8.81 0.82 -0.92
CA ALA A 25 -9.63 -0.12 -1.67
C ALA A 25 -8.80 -0.97 -2.65
N GLN A 26 -7.84 -0.34 -3.36
CA GLN A 26 -6.94 -1.06 -4.26
C GLN A 26 -6.03 -2.04 -3.51
N TYR A 27 -5.51 -1.64 -2.34
CA TYR A 27 -4.64 -2.49 -1.54
C TYR A 27 -5.38 -3.70 -0.99
N GLU A 28 -6.57 -3.50 -0.43
CA GLU A 28 -7.42 -4.58 0.08
C GLU A 28 -7.79 -5.56 -1.03
N HIS A 29 -8.25 -5.05 -2.17
CA HIS A 29 -8.59 -5.87 -3.33
C HIS A 29 -7.38 -6.69 -3.81
N SER A 30 -6.23 -6.04 -3.99
CA SER A 30 -5.00 -6.69 -4.48
C SER A 30 -4.48 -7.74 -3.49
N MET A 31 -4.55 -7.46 -2.19
CA MET A 31 -4.14 -8.41 -1.15
C MET A 31 -5.07 -9.62 -1.12
N GLN A 32 -6.39 -9.41 -1.26
CA GLN A 32 -7.37 -10.49 -1.28
C GLN A 32 -7.13 -11.47 -2.44
N LEU A 33 -6.75 -10.96 -3.62
CA LEU A 33 -6.40 -11.80 -4.77
C LEU A 33 -5.21 -12.73 -4.50
N GLN A 34 -4.26 -12.31 -3.66
CA GLN A 34 -3.09 -13.11 -3.32
C GLN A 34 -3.29 -13.95 -2.05
N TRP A 35 -4.18 -13.55 -1.15
CA TRP A 35 -4.26 -14.10 0.21
C TRP A 35 -4.54 -15.60 0.26
N PHE A 36 -5.28 -16.11 -0.74
CA PHE A 36 -5.69 -17.51 -0.84
C PHE A 36 -4.94 -18.28 -1.93
N ASP A 37 -3.91 -17.70 -2.53
CA ASP A 37 -3.02 -18.41 -3.44
C ASP A 37 -2.34 -19.57 -2.69
N ASP A 38 -2.34 -20.76 -3.30
CA ASP A 38 -1.79 -21.98 -2.72
C ASP A 38 -0.32 -21.83 -2.32
N ARG A 39 0.43 -20.94 -2.98
CA ARG A 39 1.81 -20.59 -2.64
C ARG A 39 1.97 -20.06 -1.21
N TYR A 40 0.92 -19.51 -0.61
CA TYR A 40 0.94 -18.96 0.75
C TYR A 40 0.15 -19.78 1.77
N ARG A 41 -0.39 -20.94 1.37
CA ARG A 41 -1.25 -21.80 2.20
C ARG A 41 -0.63 -22.14 3.56
N TYR A 42 0.67 -22.46 3.56
CA TYR A 42 1.41 -22.86 4.78
C TYR A 42 2.13 -21.70 5.47
N VAL A 43 2.05 -20.48 4.94
CA VAL A 43 2.66 -19.31 5.57
C VAL A 43 1.77 -18.87 6.73
N PRO A 44 2.29 -18.74 7.97
CA PRO A 44 1.52 -18.23 9.10
C PRO A 44 0.92 -16.86 8.82
N ALA A 45 -0.31 -16.62 9.26
CA ALA A 45 -1.02 -15.36 8.99
C ALA A 45 -0.21 -14.08 9.34
N PRO A 46 0.52 -14.00 10.48
CA PRO A 46 1.34 -12.82 10.79
C PRO A 46 2.47 -12.55 9.81
N LEU A 47 2.93 -13.57 9.08
CA LEU A 47 4.04 -13.50 8.12
C LEU A 47 3.56 -13.43 6.66
N ARG A 48 2.30 -13.83 6.42
CA ARG A 48 1.74 -13.97 5.07
C ARG A 48 1.73 -12.64 4.32
N THR A 49 1.29 -11.56 4.97
CA THR A 49 1.30 -10.22 4.36
C THR A 49 2.70 -9.83 3.90
N ARG A 50 3.71 -9.99 4.76
CA ARG A 50 5.10 -9.66 4.40
C ARG A 50 5.59 -10.49 3.22
N ARG A 51 5.32 -11.80 3.24
CA ARG A 51 5.70 -12.69 2.13
C ARG A 51 5.05 -12.27 0.81
N ILE A 52 3.75 -11.97 0.80
CA ILE A 52 3.04 -11.48 -0.38
C ILE A 52 3.66 -10.17 -0.90
N LEU A 53 4.02 -9.24 -0.02
CA LEU A 53 4.63 -7.97 -0.44
C LEU A 53 6.03 -8.17 -1.03
N ASP A 54 6.82 -9.09 -0.48
CA ASP A 54 8.15 -9.42 -1.00
C ASP A 54 8.06 -10.06 -2.40
N ASP A 55 7.03 -10.86 -2.65
CA ASP A 55 6.81 -11.57 -3.92
C ASP A 55 6.11 -10.70 -4.99
N HIS A 56 5.42 -9.62 -4.58
CA HIS A 56 4.65 -8.73 -5.45
C HIS A 56 5.12 -7.26 -5.36
N PRO A 57 6.16 -6.85 -6.11
CA PRO A 57 6.77 -5.53 -5.97
C PRO A 57 5.83 -4.35 -6.26
N ALA A 58 4.86 -4.53 -7.18
CA ALA A 58 3.84 -3.52 -7.44
C ALA A 58 2.90 -3.33 -6.24
N LEU A 59 2.58 -4.41 -5.52
CA LEU A 59 1.74 -4.36 -4.32
C LEU A 59 2.52 -3.75 -3.14
N LEU A 60 3.82 -4.01 -3.03
CA LEU A 60 4.71 -3.32 -2.10
C LEU A 60 4.78 -1.82 -2.39
N ALA A 61 4.87 -1.42 -3.67
CA ALA A 61 4.82 -0.01 -4.05
C ALA A 61 3.48 0.63 -3.67
N LEU A 62 2.36 -0.05 -3.97
CA LEU A 62 1.02 0.39 -3.57
C LEU A 62 0.90 0.57 -2.05
N PHE A 63 1.41 -0.39 -1.26
CA PHE A 63 1.43 -0.30 0.19
C PHE A 63 2.23 0.91 0.69
N ARG A 64 3.41 1.19 0.10
CA ARG A 64 4.22 2.37 0.44
C ARG A 64 3.49 3.67 0.12
N THR A 65 2.87 3.75 -1.06
CA THR A 65 2.06 4.91 -1.47
C THR A 65 0.87 5.12 -0.53
N LEU A 66 0.20 4.04 -0.12
CA LEU A 66 -0.89 4.09 0.86
C LEU A 66 -0.41 4.66 2.21
N GLN A 67 0.75 4.22 2.73
CA GLN A 67 1.28 4.77 3.99
C GLN A 67 1.64 6.26 3.86
N ALA A 68 2.22 6.68 2.74
CA ALA A 68 2.51 8.09 2.49
C ALA A 68 1.23 8.93 2.43
N ALA A 69 0.20 8.47 1.71
CA ALA A 69 -1.09 9.15 1.66
C ALA A 69 -1.79 9.20 3.03
N ARG A 70 -1.70 8.13 3.83
CA ARG A 70 -2.23 8.09 5.19
C ARG A 70 -1.56 9.12 6.09
N HIS A 71 -0.23 9.26 5.98
CA HIS A 71 0.53 10.27 6.72
C HIS A 71 0.04 11.67 6.36
N ALA A 72 -0.02 11.99 5.06
CA ALA A 72 -0.48 13.30 4.59
C ALA A 72 -1.91 13.61 5.05
N VAL A 73 -2.82 12.62 5.05
CA VAL A 73 -4.19 12.81 5.58
C VAL A 73 -4.18 13.11 7.08
N ARG A 74 -3.37 12.40 7.87
CA ARG A 74 -3.24 12.67 9.32
C ARG A 74 -2.70 14.06 9.61
N GLU A 75 -1.70 14.51 8.86
CA GLU A 75 -1.15 15.87 9.00
C GLU A 75 -2.21 16.94 8.73
N LEU A 76 -3.09 16.71 7.74
CA LEU A 76 -4.22 17.60 7.46
C LEU A 76 -5.34 17.56 8.50
N GLU A 77 -5.39 16.56 9.38
CA GLU A 77 -6.39 16.43 10.44
C GLU A 77 -5.92 17.03 11.77
N LEU A 78 -4.60 17.26 11.91
CA LEU A 78 -3.97 17.87 13.07
C LEU A 78 -3.88 19.41 12.98
N HIS A 79 -4.23 19.98 11.82
CA HIS A 79 -4.17 21.41 11.49
C HIS A 79 -5.50 21.91 10.96
#